data_AF-A0AAX3SYL2-F1
#
_entry.id   AF-A0AAX3SYL2-F1
#
_cell.length_a   1.000
_cell.length_b   1.000
_cell.length_c   1.000
_cell.angle_alpha   90.00
_cell.angle_beta   90.00
_cell.angle_gamma   90.00
#
_symmetry.space_group_name_H-M   'P 1'
#
loop_
_entity.id
_entity.type
_entity.pdbx_description
1 polymer ?
#
loop_
_entity_poly.entity_id
_entity_poly.type
_entity_poly.pdbx_seq_one_letter_code
_entity_poly.pdbx_strand_id
1 'polypeptide(L)' 'MKTLQDMMKDLTDITVEQEKINEYLENEVLDLRGADLQGADLRGADLKNIKITQQQLDKLTVIEENE' A
#
# COMPACT_ATOMS: atom_id res chain seq x y z
N MET A 1 14.45 7.40 1.17
CA MET A 1 13.29 6.49 1.32
C MET A 1 12.83 6.16 -0.09
N LYS A 2 12.62 4.87 -0.41
CA LYS A 2 12.09 4.46 -1.71
C LYS A 2 10.60 4.84 -1.78
N THR A 3 10.17 5.34 -2.92
CA THR A 3 8.77 5.65 -3.22
C THR A 3 8.03 4.41 -3.74
N LEU A 4 6.70 4.44 -3.74
CA LEU A 4 5.87 3.44 -4.44
C LEU A 4 6.29 3.26 -5.90
N GLN A 5 6.69 4.35 -6.57
CA GLN A 5 7.23 4.30 -7.93
C GLN A 5 8.58 3.58 -8.01
N ASP A 6 9.48 3.78 -7.04
CA ASP A 6 10.76 3.07 -6.99
C ASP A 6 10.55 1.57 -6.76
N MET A 7 9.58 1.20 -5.91
CA MET A 7 9.22 -0.19 -5.65
C MET A 7 8.58 -0.83 -6.89
N MET A 8 7.66 -0.14 -7.56
CA MET A 8 7.03 -0.65 -8.79
C MET A 8 8.04 -0.83 -9.93
N LYS A 9 9.05 0.04 -10.03
CA LYS A 9 10.12 -0.06 -11.02
C LYS A 9 10.99 -1.32 -10.83
N ASP A 10 11.29 -1.65 -9.57
CA ASP A 10 12.00 -2.89 -9.22
C ASP A 10 11.15 -4.15 -9.55
N LEU A 11 9.81 -4.02 -9.53
CA LEU A 11 8.87 -5.11 -9.83
C LEU A 11 8.52 -5.25 -11.33
N THR A 12 8.66 -4.20 -12.15
CA THR A 12 8.26 -4.23 -13.57
C THR A 12 9.18 -5.04 -14.48
N ASP A 13 10.45 -5.24 -14.09
CA ASP A 13 11.44 -5.99 -14.88
C ASP A 13 11.73 -7.40 -14.32
N ILE A 14 11.12 -7.76 -13.19
CA ILE A 14 11.34 -9.03 -12.51
C ILE A 14 9.99 -9.72 -12.39
N THR A 15 9.86 -10.91 -12.97
CA THR A 15 8.79 -11.83 -12.57
C THR A 15 9.02 -12.17 -11.10
N VAL A 16 8.46 -11.39 -10.18
CA VAL A 16 8.67 -11.60 -8.75
C VAL A 16 7.80 -12.75 -8.31
N GLU A 17 8.44 -13.84 -7.90
CA GLU A 17 7.77 -14.96 -7.25
C GLU A 17 6.96 -14.41 -6.07
N GLN A 18 5.71 -14.84 -5.93
CA GLN A 18 4.77 -14.35 -4.91
C GLN A 18 5.40 -14.32 -3.49
N GLU A 19 6.27 -15.29 -3.19
CA GLU A 19 7.00 -15.40 -1.93
C GLU A 19 7.99 -14.24 -1.70
N LYS A 20 8.66 -13.75 -2.73
CA LYS A 20 9.57 -12.60 -2.63
C LYS A 20 8.83 -11.29 -2.40
N ILE A 21 7.65 -11.11 -3.00
CA ILE A 21 6.81 -9.93 -2.71
C ILE A 21 6.44 -9.91 -1.23
N ASN A 22 6.03 -11.06 -0.68
CA ASN A 22 5.70 -11.16 0.74
C ASN A 22 6.91 -10.85 1.63
N GLU A 23 8.10 -11.37 1.30
CA GLU A 23 9.33 -11.05 2.04
C GLU A 23 9.67 -9.55 2.00
N TYR A 24 9.51 -8.89 0.85
CA TYR A 24 9.71 -7.44 0.73
C TYR A 24 8.67 -6.64 1.54
N LEU A 25 7.40 -7.08 1.56
CA LEU A 25 6.31 -6.40 2.27
C LEU A 25 6.32 -6.67 3.78
N GLU A 26 6.81 -7.84 4.22
CA GLU A 26 6.92 -8.18 5.64
C GLU A 26 8.01 -7.36 6.34
N ASN A 27 9.06 -6.98 5.62
CA ASN A 27 10.24 -6.32 6.21
C ASN A 27 10.26 -4.79 6.04
N GLU A 28 9.43 -4.22 5.17
CA GLU A 28 9.46 -2.78 4.88
C GLU A 28 8.16 -2.06 5.27
N VAL A 29 8.32 -0.95 5.99
CA VAL A 29 7.21 -0.05 6.32
C VAL A 29 6.82 0.74 5.07
N LEU A 30 5.61 0.51 4.56
CA LEU A 30 5.11 1.25 3.41
C LEU A 30 4.74 2.70 3.80
N ASP A 31 5.47 3.66 3.24
CA ASP A 31 5.20 5.09 3.41
C ASP A 31 4.25 5.59 2.32
N LEU A 32 2.99 5.79 2.69
CA LEU A 32 1.94 6.28 1.80
C LEU A 32 1.68 7.77 1.99
N ARG A 33 2.51 8.50 2.76
CA ARG A 33 2.26 9.93 3.01
C ARG A 33 2.31 10.72 1.71
N GLY A 34 1.21 11.44 1.43
CA GLY A 34 1.07 12.26 0.21
C GLY A 34 0.63 11.49 -1.04
N ALA A 35 0.47 10.17 -0.97
CA ALA A 35 -0.17 9.39 -2.03
C ALA A 35 -1.65 9.81 -2.20
N ASP A 36 -2.12 9.85 -3.44
CA ASP A 36 -3.56 10.00 -3.71
C ASP A 36 -4.24 8.63 -3.55
N LEU A 37 -5.06 8.51 -2.50
CA LEU A 37 -5.81 7.29 -2.18
C LEU A 37 -7.29 7.43 -2.53
N GLN A 38 -7.69 8.49 -3.25
CA GLN A 38 -9.09 8.72 -3.59
C GLN A 38 -9.62 7.62 -4.50
N GLY A 39 -10.67 6.92 -4.04
CA GLY A 39 -11.31 5.83 -4.79
C GLY A 39 -10.50 4.52 -4.83
N ALA A 40 -9.40 4.41 -4.08
CA ALA A 40 -8.66 3.17 -3.96
C ALA A 40 -9.49 2.11 -3.22
N ASP A 41 -9.61 0.93 -3.80
CA ASP A 41 -10.17 -0.23 -3.12
C ASP A 41 -9.09 -0.88 -2.25
N LEU A 42 -9.20 -0.72 -0.94
CA LEU A 42 -8.27 -1.27 0.05
C LEU A 42 -8.80 -2.54 0.72
N ARG A 43 -9.88 -3.14 0.19
CA ARG A 43 -10.42 -4.40 0.74
C ARG A 43 -9.39 -5.51 0.66
N GLY A 44 -9.19 -6.22 1.78
CA GLY A 44 -8.21 -7.31 1.89
C GLY A 44 -6.73 -6.88 1.94
N ALA A 45 -6.42 -5.59 1.90
CA ALA A 45 -5.04 -5.12 2.05
C ALA A 45 -4.56 -5.27 3.51
N ASP A 46 -3.34 -5.76 3.72
CA ASP A 46 -2.69 -5.69 5.04
C ASP A 46 -2.17 -4.26 5.27
N LEU A 47 -2.97 -3.46 5.98
CA LEU A 47 -2.65 -2.07 6.30
C LEU A 47 -1.84 -1.91 7.60
N LYS A 48 -1.28 -2.99 8.15
CA LYS A 48 -0.41 -2.89 9.33
C LYS A 48 0.80 -2.03 9.04
N ASN A 49 1.18 -1.20 10.01
CA ASN A 49 2.37 -0.36 9.99
C ASN A 49 2.47 0.68 8.87
N ILE A 50 1.43 0.90 8.05
CA ILE A 50 1.47 1.94 7.02
C ILE A 50 1.56 3.33 7.65
N LYS A 51 2.22 4.26 6.95
CA LYS A 51 2.23 5.68 7.33
C LYS A 51 1.35 6.47 6.37
N ILE A 52 0.30 7.10 6.90
CA ILE A 52 -0.57 8.04 6.19
C ILE A 52 -0.66 9.37 6.93
N THR A 53 -1.07 10.43 6.24
CA THR A 53 -1.35 11.73 6.87
C THR A 53 -2.78 11.80 7.40
N GLN A 54 -3.04 12.71 8.34
CA GLN A 54 -4.41 12.97 8.84
C GLN A 54 -5.37 13.33 7.70
N GLN A 55 -4.92 14.19 6.78
CA GLN A 55 -5.73 14.59 5.62
C GLN A 55 -6.06 13.41 4.70
N GLN A 56 -5.18 12.42 4.58
CA GLN A 56 -5.47 11.21 3.81
C GLN A 56 -6.47 10.31 4.54
N LEU A 57 -6.37 10.20 5.87
CA LEU A 57 -7.35 9.47 6.69
C LEU A 57 -8.76 10.08 6.52
N ASP A 58 -8.87 11.40 6.52
CA ASP A 58 -10.15 12.12 6.37
C ASP A 58 -10.80 11.92 4.99
N LYS A 59 -10.03 11.48 3.99
CA LYS A 59 -10.52 11.21 2.62
C LYS A 59 -10.95 9.75 2.42
N LEU A 60 -10.63 8.86 3.36
CA LEU A 60 -11.05 7.47 3.25
C LEU A 60 -12.55 7.35 3.46
N THR A 61 -13.20 6.58 2.59
CA THR A 61 -14.61 6.20 2.76
C THR A 61 -14.66 4.81 3.35
N VAL A 62 -15.25 4.67 4.54
CA VAL A 62 -15.54 3.36 5.12
C VAL A 62 -16.76 2.80 4.38
N ILE A 63 -16.56 1.68 3.70
CA ILE A 63 -17.65 0.87 3.16
C ILE A 63 -17.98 -0.21 4.17
N GLU A 64 -19.22 -0.25 4.66
CA GLU A 64 -19.68 -1.34 5.52
C GLU A 64 -19.78 -2.61 4.66
N GLU A 65 -19.16 -3.70 5.11
CA GLU A 65 -19.45 -5.02 4.57
C GLU A 65 -20.81 -5.44 5.13
N ASN A 66 -21.85 -5.35 4.30
CA ASN A 66 -23.11 -6.02 4.61
C ASN A 66 -22.83 -7.52 4.74
N GLU A 67 -23.16 -8.11 5.90
CA GLU A 67 -23.09 -9.56 6.16
C GLU A 67 -23.94 -10.39 5.18
#